data_AF-A0A950I091-F1
#
_entry.id   AF-A0A950I091-F1
#
_cell.length_a   1.000
_cell.length_b   1.000
_cell.length_c   1.000
_cell.angle_alpha   90.00
_cell.angle_beta   90.00
_cell.angle_gamma   90.00
#
_symmetry.space_group_name_H-M   'P 1'
#
loop_
_entity.id
_entity.type
_entity.pdbx_description
1 polymer ?
#
loop_
_entity_poly.entity_id
_entity_poly.type
_entity_poly.pdbx_seq_one_letter_code
_entity_poly.pdbx_strand_id
1 'polypeptide(L)'
;ETGLSMGGLYGYIQTKDQLAAMIEDAVRQSSEQMPAWFAHIEKPADRLECLVRAFIYSAEILQPWLFFVFLESRGLPPEQKNVAKEAELRFHSHLADLIEADGGHDADSAFLLAAHCMAFIQDWYVKRWKYHAAKVDVDVFAASAVQLLRSRLVSRPVP
;
A
#
# COMPACT_ATOMS: atom_id res chain seq x y z
N GLU A 1 16.43 -14.40 -17.42
CA GLU A 1 16.59 -13.34 -18.44
C GLU A 1 15.54 -13.55 -19.52
N THR A 2 14.92 -12.49 -20.02
CA THR A 2 13.69 -12.52 -20.84
C THR A 2 13.89 -12.98 -22.30
N GLY A 3 15.10 -13.38 -22.70
CA GLY A 3 15.43 -13.77 -24.07
C GLY A 3 15.37 -12.63 -25.11
N LEU A 4 15.05 -11.41 -24.68
CA LEU A 4 14.98 -10.22 -25.52
C LEU A 4 16.36 -9.56 -25.60
N SER A 5 16.78 -9.19 -26.81
CA SER A 5 17.99 -8.38 -26.98
C SER A 5 17.78 -7.00 -26.35
N MET A 6 18.86 -6.34 -25.93
CA MET A 6 18.81 -4.95 -25.47
C MET A 6 18.14 -4.02 -26.48
N GLY A 7 18.32 -4.26 -27.79
CA GLY A 7 17.62 -3.53 -28.86
C GLY A 7 16.11 -3.82 -28.95
N GLY A 8 15.69 -5.04 -28.60
CA GLY A 8 14.27 -5.41 -28.49
C GLY A 8 13.56 -4.71 -27.33
N LEU A 9 14.26 -4.47 -26.21
CA LEU A 9 13.73 -3.70 -25.07
C LEU A 9 13.43 -2.24 -25.43
N TYR A 10 14.31 -1.58 -26.18
CA TYR A 10 14.07 -0.20 -26.66
C TYR A 10 12.90 -0.08 -27.65
N GLY A 11 12.48 -1.19 -28.28
CA GLY A 11 11.28 -1.23 -29.11
C GLY A 11 9.97 -1.07 -28.32
N TYR A 12 9.97 -1.42 -27.03
CA TYR A 12 8.78 -1.36 -26.16
C TYR A 12 8.86 -0.28 -25.08
N ILE A 13 10.07 0.01 -24.57
CA ILE A 13 10.32 1.00 -23.50
C ILE A 13 11.26 2.07 -24.05
N GLN A 14 10.70 3.25 -24.33
CA GLN A 14 11.43 4.37 -24.92
C GLN A 14 12.03 5.30 -23.86
N THR A 15 11.40 5.42 -22.69
CA THR A 15 11.85 6.32 -21.61
C THR A 15 11.70 5.69 -20.24
N LYS A 16 12.42 6.24 -19.25
CA LYS A 16 12.25 5.89 -17.84
C LYS A 16 10.85 6.20 -17.32
N ASP A 17 10.25 7.29 -17.79
CA ASP A 17 8.90 7.70 -17.43
C ASP A 17 7.86 6.66 -17.91
N GLN A 18 8.06 6.11 -19.11
CA GLN A 18 7.20 5.05 -19.65
C GLN A 18 7.34 3.77 -18.82
N LEU A 19 8.57 3.39 -18.45
CA LEU A 19 8.79 2.25 -17.57
C LEU A 19 8.15 2.45 -16.19
N ALA A 20 8.28 3.65 -15.61
CA ALA A 20 7.66 3.98 -14.33
C ALA A 20 6.12 3.90 -14.41
N ALA A 21 5.52 4.37 -15.50
CA ALA A 21 4.08 4.25 -15.74
C ALA A 21 3.64 2.77 -15.85
N MET A 22 4.36 1.95 -16.62
CA MET A 22 4.06 0.52 -16.77
C MET A 22 4.15 -0.24 -15.44
N ILE A 23 5.17 0.08 -14.62
CA ILE A 23 5.33 -0.53 -13.30
C ILE A 23 4.22 -0.07 -12.37
N GLU A 24 3.91 1.22 -12.33
CA GLU A 24 2.82 1.76 -11.51
C GLU A 24 1.49 1.08 -11.86
N ASP A 25 1.18 0.94 -13.14
CA ASP A 25 -0.03 0.24 -13.61
C ASP A 25 -0.10 -1.21 -13.11
N ALA A 26 1.01 -1.96 -13.21
CA ALA A 26 1.06 -3.35 -12.77
C ALA A 26 0.88 -3.48 -11.25
N VAL A 27 1.53 -2.60 -10.49
CA VAL A 27 1.42 -2.55 -9.02
C VAL A 27 0.00 -2.16 -8.60
N ARG A 28 -0.58 -1.15 -9.25
CA ARG A 28 -1.93 -0.68 -9.00
C ARG A 28 -2.96 -1.77 -9.29
N GLN A 29 -2.90 -2.41 -10.47
CA GLN A 29 -3.81 -3.48 -10.83
C GLN A 29 -3.77 -4.65 -9.83
N SER A 30 -2.58 -4.99 -9.34
CA SER A 30 -2.40 -6.03 -8.32
C SER A 30 -3.04 -5.62 -6.98
N SER A 31 -2.87 -4.35 -6.60
CA SER A 31 -3.37 -3.81 -5.32
C SER A 31 -4.89 -3.63 -5.32
N GLU A 32 -5.50 -3.28 -6.45
CA GLU A 32 -6.96 -3.08 -6.61
C GLU A 32 -7.76 -4.36 -6.34
N GLN A 33 -7.17 -5.54 -6.54
CA GLN A 33 -7.84 -6.83 -6.28
C GLN A 33 -7.79 -7.25 -4.81
N MET A 34 -6.89 -6.66 -4.02
CA MET A 34 -6.60 -7.10 -2.66
C MET A 34 -7.81 -7.04 -1.71
N PRO A 35 -8.68 -6.01 -1.74
CA PRO A 35 -9.91 -6.00 -0.95
C PRO A 35 -10.82 -7.22 -1.19
N ALA A 36 -10.93 -7.66 -2.44
CA ALA A 36 -11.79 -8.78 -2.80
C ALA A 36 -11.31 -10.11 -2.21
N TRP A 37 -9.98 -10.28 -2.03
CA TRP A 37 -9.40 -11.49 -1.44
C TRP A 37 -9.89 -11.74 -0.02
N PHE A 38 -10.21 -10.68 0.73
CA PHE A 38 -10.59 -10.75 2.14
C PHE A 38 -12.08 -10.45 2.39
N ALA A 39 -12.88 -10.29 1.34
CA ALA A 39 -14.32 -9.99 1.45
C ALA A 39 -15.12 -11.06 2.21
N HIS A 40 -14.60 -12.29 2.28
CA HIS A 40 -15.20 -13.41 3.02
C HIS A 40 -15.01 -13.31 4.55
N ILE A 41 -14.13 -12.44 5.05
CA ILE A 41 -13.88 -12.26 6.49
C ILE A 41 -14.97 -11.35 7.06
N GLU A 42 -15.82 -11.87 7.95
CA GLU A 42 -16.99 -11.15 8.45
C GLU A 42 -16.65 -9.95 9.34
N LYS A 43 -15.70 -10.13 10.27
CA LYS A 43 -15.34 -9.09 11.25
C LYS A 43 -14.52 -7.98 10.57
N PRO A 44 -14.96 -6.71 10.61
CA PRO A 44 -14.26 -5.60 9.96
C PRO A 44 -12.81 -5.45 10.44
N ALA A 45 -12.56 -5.54 11.74
CA ALA A 45 -11.21 -5.46 12.29
C ALA A 45 -10.28 -6.59 11.81
N ASP A 46 -10.81 -7.81 11.64
CA ASP A 46 -10.03 -8.95 11.12
C ASP A 46 -9.72 -8.79 9.64
N ARG A 47 -10.69 -8.31 8.86
CA ARG A 47 -10.51 -8.00 7.44
C ARG A 47 -9.47 -6.89 7.25
N LEU A 48 -9.55 -5.85 8.08
CA LEU A 48 -8.62 -4.72 8.08
C LEU A 48 -7.18 -5.17 8.40
N GLU A 49 -7.00 -6.03 9.40
CA GLU A 49 -5.70 -6.63 9.69
C GLU A 49 -5.13 -7.38 8.48
N CYS A 50 -5.95 -8.25 7.85
CA CYS A 50 -5.52 -8.99 6.67
C CYS A 50 -5.10 -8.08 5.53
N LEU A 51 -5.85 -7.01 5.26
CA LEU A 51 -5.51 -6.01 4.25
C LEU A 51 -4.19 -5.30 4.56
N VAL A 52 -4.00 -4.81 5.78
CA VAL A 52 -2.76 -4.11 6.17
C VAL A 52 -1.55 -5.03 6.05
N ARG A 53 -1.66 -6.28 6.51
CA ARG A 53 -0.60 -7.28 6.34
C ARG A 53 -0.31 -7.54 4.87
N ALA A 54 -1.33 -7.80 4.07
CA ALA A 54 -1.18 -8.08 2.66
C ALA A 54 -0.48 -6.94 1.92
N PHE A 55 -0.83 -5.68 2.22
CA PHE A 55 -0.14 -4.52 1.65
C PHE A 55 1.33 -4.44 2.09
N ILE A 56 1.65 -4.65 3.37
CA ILE A 56 3.03 -4.63 3.85
C ILE A 56 3.86 -5.73 3.17
N TYR A 57 3.32 -6.95 3.05
CA TYR A 57 4.01 -8.06 2.39
C TYR A 57 4.16 -7.84 0.88
N SER A 58 3.12 -7.35 0.20
CA SER A 58 3.22 -6.95 -1.20
C SER A 58 4.25 -5.85 -1.39
N ALA A 59 4.32 -4.89 -0.47
CA ALA A 59 5.29 -3.82 -0.50
C ALA A 59 6.73 -4.30 -0.30
N GLU A 60 6.94 -5.35 0.50
CA GLU A 60 8.24 -6.04 0.61
C GLU A 60 8.65 -6.73 -0.69
N ILE A 61 7.73 -7.51 -1.28
CA ILE A 61 7.98 -8.23 -2.54
C ILE A 61 8.26 -7.26 -3.69
N LEU A 62 7.49 -6.17 -3.75
CA LEU A 62 7.55 -5.17 -4.81
C LEU A 62 8.48 -4.00 -4.49
N GLN A 63 9.27 -4.07 -3.41
CA GLN A 63 10.04 -2.94 -2.90
C GLN A 63 10.91 -2.24 -3.96
N PRO A 64 11.68 -2.95 -4.82
CA PRO A 64 12.50 -2.28 -5.83
C PRO A 64 11.66 -1.50 -6.85
N TRP A 65 10.49 -2.03 -7.19
CA TRP A 65 9.56 -1.44 -8.16
C TRP A 65 8.84 -0.23 -7.58
N LEU A 66 8.31 -0.35 -6.35
CA LEU A 66 7.67 0.74 -5.62
C LEU A 66 8.64 1.90 -5.36
N PHE A 67 9.88 1.57 -4.96
CA PHE A 67 10.91 2.57 -4.74
C PHE A 67 11.31 3.30 -6.02
N PHE A 68 11.43 2.58 -7.14
CA PHE A 68 11.67 3.18 -8.45
C PHE A 68 10.54 4.12 -8.87
N VAL A 69 9.28 3.69 -8.81
CA VAL A 69 8.12 4.53 -9.13
C VAL A 69 8.07 5.76 -8.23
N PHE A 70 8.38 5.63 -6.94
CA PHE A 70 8.44 6.76 -6.02
C PHE A 70 9.49 7.80 -6.43
N LEU A 71 10.71 7.36 -6.79
CA LEU A 71 11.78 8.26 -7.24
C LEU A 71 11.44 8.95 -8.56
N GLU A 72 10.85 8.22 -9.50
CA GLU A 72 10.50 8.71 -10.85
C GLU A 72 9.10 9.35 -10.91
N SER A 73 8.40 9.47 -9.78
CA SER A 73 7.02 9.97 -9.71
C SER A 73 6.84 11.36 -10.31
N ARG A 74 7.89 12.19 -10.32
CA ARG A 74 7.89 13.51 -10.97
C ARG A 74 7.85 13.42 -12.49
N GLY A 75 8.44 12.38 -13.08
CA GLY A 75 8.48 12.12 -14.52
C GLY A 75 7.18 11.50 -15.06
N LEU A 76 6.30 10.98 -14.18
CA LEU A 76 5.03 10.39 -14.61
C LEU A 76 4.15 11.39 -15.39
N PRO A 77 3.46 10.93 -16.45
CA PRO A 77 2.45 11.73 -17.14
C PRO A 77 1.38 12.26 -16.18
N PRO A 78 0.82 13.47 -16.42
CA PRO A 78 -0.22 14.03 -15.55
C PRO A 78 -1.42 13.11 -15.32
N GLU A 79 -1.84 12.37 -16.36
CA GLU A 79 -2.91 11.38 -16.28
C GLU A 79 -2.56 10.25 -15.31
N GLN A 80 -1.38 9.66 -15.46
CA GLN A 80 -0.91 8.60 -14.56
C GLN A 80 -0.80 9.06 -13.11
N LYS A 81 -0.34 10.30 -12.88
CA LYS A 81 -0.29 10.89 -11.54
C LYS A 81 -1.68 11.00 -10.91
N ASN A 82 -2.70 11.31 -11.70
CA ASN A 82 -4.07 11.36 -11.20
C ASN A 82 -4.62 9.96 -10.92
N VAL A 83 -4.38 9.00 -11.81
CA VAL A 83 -4.77 7.60 -11.62
C VAL A 83 -4.15 7.01 -10.34
N ALA A 84 -2.85 7.25 -10.11
CA ALA A 84 -2.16 6.81 -8.90
C ALA A 84 -2.76 7.43 -7.63
N LYS A 85 -3.05 8.74 -7.63
CA LYS A 85 -3.72 9.43 -6.52
C LYS A 85 -5.11 8.88 -6.25
N GLU A 86 -5.89 8.62 -7.29
CA GLU A 86 -7.23 8.05 -7.16
C GLU A 86 -7.19 6.61 -6.64
N ALA A 87 -6.20 5.82 -7.03
CA ALA A 87 -5.98 4.49 -6.48
C ALA A 87 -5.62 4.54 -4.99
N GLU A 88 -4.74 5.45 -4.60
CA GLU A 88 -4.39 5.69 -3.19
C GLU A 88 -5.62 6.11 -2.37
N LEU A 89 -6.41 7.06 -2.87
CA LEU A 89 -7.65 7.50 -2.22
C LEU A 89 -8.68 6.38 -2.11
N ARG A 90 -8.87 5.56 -3.17
CA ARG A 90 -9.78 4.41 -3.11
C ARG A 90 -9.35 3.40 -2.04
N PHE A 91 -8.06 3.12 -1.94
CA PHE A 91 -7.55 2.23 -0.92
C PHE A 91 -7.69 2.82 0.49
N HIS A 92 -7.38 4.11 0.67
CA HIS A 92 -7.62 4.84 1.92
C HIS A 92 -9.08 4.74 2.34
N SER A 93 -10.01 5.12 1.47
CA SER A 93 -11.45 5.06 1.77
C SER A 93 -11.87 3.67 2.20
N HIS A 94 -11.38 2.62 1.53
CA HIS A 94 -11.69 1.25 1.91
C HIS A 94 -11.21 0.89 3.34
N LEU A 95 -10.03 1.35 3.75
CA LEU A 95 -9.56 1.18 5.12
C LEU A 95 -10.43 1.96 6.11
N ALA A 96 -10.82 3.20 5.77
CA ALA A 96 -11.66 4.03 6.60
C ALA A 96 -13.05 3.40 6.82
N ASP A 97 -13.67 2.89 5.75
CA ASP A 97 -14.96 2.21 5.82
C ASP A 97 -14.93 1.01 6.77
N LEU A 98 -13.85 0.22 6.76
CA LEU A 98 -13.68 -0.92 7.66
C LEU A 98 -13.47 -0.49 9.12
N ILE A 99 -12.77 0.63 9.35
CA ILE A 99 -12.56 1.20 10.68
C ILE A 99 -13.86 1.75 11.26
N GLU A 100 -14.67 2.43 10.44
CA GLU A 100 -15.98 2.94 10.83
C GLU A 100 -16.95 1.76 11.12
N ALA A 101 -16.95 0.74 10.27
CA ALA A 101 -17.79 -0.45 10.42
C ALA A 101 -17.48 -1.28 11.68
N ASP A 102 -16.27 -1.16 12.24
CA ASP A 102 -15.92 -1.77 13.53
C ASP A 102 -16.66 -1.11 14.71
N GLY A 103 -17.27 0.06 14.49
CA GLY A 103 -18.16 0.71 15.44
C GLY A 103 -17.44 1.49 16.55
N GLY A 104 -16.13 1.71 16.43
CA GLY A 104 -15.32 2.49 17.39
C GLY A 104 -15.14 3.97 17.05
N HIS A 105 -15.36 4.36 15.79
CA HIS A 105 -14.91 5.63 15.22
C HIS A 105 -16.02 6.30 14.41
N ASP A 106 -16.05 7.63 14.41
CA ASP A 106 -16.78 8.41 13.40
C ASP A 106 -15.96 8.50 12.10
N ALA A 107 -16.57 9.03 11.04
CA ALA A 107 -15.95 9.12 9.72
C ALA A 107 -14.62 9.90 9.72
N ASP A 108 -14.53 11.00 10.47
CA ASP A 108 -13.31 11.82 10.55
C ASP A 108 -12.18 11.06 11.26
N SER A 109 -12.49 10.40 12.38
CA SER A 109 -11.53 9.59 13.13
C SER A 109 -11.11 8.35 12.35
N ALA A 110 -12.03 7.72 11.62
CA ALA A 110 -11.77 6.59 10.75
C ALA A 110 -10.85 6.99 9.58
N PHE A 111 -11.11 8.14 8.96
CA PHE A 111 -10.25 8.70 7.92
C PHE A 111 -8.82 8.90 8.41
N LEU A 112 -8.64 9.52 9.58
CA LEU A 112 -7.30 9.76 10.14
C LEU A 112 -6.59 8.45 10.52
N LEU A 113 -7.31 7.48 11.09
CA LEU A 113 -6.71 6.19 11.42
C LEU A 113 -6.30 5.41 10.16
N ALA A 114 -7.10 5.45 9.09
CA ALA A 114 -6.72 4.92 7.78
C ALA A 114 -5.46 5.61 7.21
N ALA A 115 -5.36 6.94 7.34
CA ALA A 115 -4.17 7.69 6.94
C ALA A 115 -2.90 7.24 7.69
N HIS A 116 -3.02 6.95 8.99
CA HIS A 116 -1.90 6.42 9.77
C HIS A 116 -1.49 5.02 9.31
N CYS A 117 -2.44 4.14 8.97
CA CYS A 117 -2.13 2.83 8.38
C CYS A 117 -1.36 2.97 7.07
N MET A 118 -1.79 3.87 6.19
CA MET A 118 -1.10 4.18 4.93
C MET A 118 0.33 4.66 5.18
N ALA A 119 0.53 5.54 6.17
CA ALA A 119 1.85 6.05 6.52
C ALA A 119 2.81 4.93 6.96
N PHE A 120 2.34 3.90 7.68
CA PHE A 120 3.16 2.73 8.03
C PHE A 120 3.61 1.97 6.79
N ILE A 121 2.68 1.67 5.88
CA ILE A 121 2.95 0.95 4.63
C ILE A 121 3.95 1.73 3.77
N GLN A 122 3.73 3.04 3.60
CA GLN A 122 4.60 3.91 2.80
C GLN A 122 5.99 4.06 3.40
N ASP A 123 6.08 4.20 4.72
CA ASP A 123 7.35 4.27 5.41
C ASP A 123 8.16 2.96 5.26
N TRP A 124 7.50 1.79 5.23
CA TRP A 124 8.15 0.50 5.00
C TRP A 124 8.86 0.44 3.63
N TYR A 125 8.17 0.70 2.53
CA TYR A 125 8.77 0.52 1.19
C TYR A 125 9.66 1.68 0.76
N VAL A 126 9.38 2.92 1.19
CA VAL A 126 10.20 4.09 0.85
C VAL A 126 11.47 4.15 1.70
N LYS A 127 11.36 3.84 2.99
CA LYS A 127 12.47 3.99 3.96
C LYS A 127 12.96 2.64 4.49
N ARG A 128 12.86 1.58 3.67
CA ARG A 128 13.26 0.20 4.01
C ARG A 128 14.65 0.10 4.63
N TRP A 129 15.58 0.98 4.24
CA TRP A 129 16.97 1.01 4.71
C TRP A 129 17.10 1.12 6.24
N LYS A 130 16.23 1.87 6.93
CA LYS A 130 16.34 2.05 8.40
C LYS A 130 15.97 0.76 9.14
N TYR A 131 14.99 0.03 8.60
CA TYR A 131 14.57 -1.28 9.12
C TYR A 131 15.62 -2.35 8.85
N HIS A 132 16.22 -2.34 7.65
CA HIS A 132 17.34 -3.21 7.33
C HIS A 132 18.53 -2.98 8.28
N ALA A 133 18.91 -1.72 8.52
CA ALA A 133 19.98 -1.37 9.46
C ALA A 133 19.69 -1.84 10.89
N ALA A 134 18.43 -1.77 11.31
CA ALA A 134 17.95 -2.27 12.60
C ALA A 134 17.70 -3.79 12.64
N LYS A 135 17.94 -4.52 11.54
CA LYS A 135 17.65 -5.96 11.38
C LYS A 135 16.19 -6.31 11.70
N VAL A 136 15.27 -5.41 11.35
CA VAL A 136 13.82 -5.63 11.43
C VAL A 136 13.36 -6.27 10.13
N ASP A 137 12.82 -7.48 10.25
CA ASP A 137 12.16 -8.18 9.15
C ASP A 137 10.70 -7.72 8.96
N VAL A 138 10.12 -8.12 7.83
CA VAL A 138 8.76 -7.73 7.43
C VAL A 138 7.70 -8.26 8.38
N ASP A 139 7.88 -9.44 8.97
CA ASP A 139 6.90 -10.03 9.89
C ASP A 139 6.84 -9.26 11.20
N VAL A 140 8.00 -8.89 11.75
CA VAL A 140 8.10 -8.05 12.95
C VAL A 140 7.45 -6.69 12.71
N PHE A 141 7.72 -6.06 11.57
CA PHE A 141 7.12 -4.77 11.23
C PHE A 141 5.60 -4.88 11.04
N ALA A 142 5.13 -5.87 10.26
CA ALA A 142 3.71 -6.09 10.01
C ALA A 142 2.95 -6.37 11.32
N ALA A 143 3.51 -7.21 12.20
CA ALA A 143 2.94 -7.49 13.51
C ALA A 143 2.83 -6.22 14.37
N SER A 144 3.88 -5.39 14.40
CA SER A 144 3.87 -4.12 15.13
C SER A 144 2.82 -3.14 14.58
N ALA A 145 2.72 -3.00 13.27
CA ALA A 145 1.75 -2.11 12.62
C ALA A 145 0.31 -2.54 12.91
N VAL A 146 0.04 -3.83 12.80
CA VAL A 146 -1.27 -4.43 13.14
C VAL A 146 -1.58 -4.26 14.61
N GLN A 147 -0.62 -4.47 15.51
CA GLN A 147 -0.84 -4.31 16.95
C GLN A 147 -1.26 -2.87 17.29
N LEU A 148 -0.57 -1.88 16.71
CA LEU A 148 -0.94 -0.46 16.85
C LEU A 148 -2.36 -0.22 16.35
N LEU A 149 -2.71 -0.72 15.17
CA LEU A 149 -4.06 -0.59 14.61
C LEU A 149 -5.11 -1.23 15.52
N ARG A 150 -4.93 -2.49 15.92
CA ARG A 150 -5.85 -3.22 16.80
C ARG A 150 -6.06 -2.51 18.13
N SER A 151 -5.02 -1.91 18.71
CA SER A 151 -5.15 -1.15 19.96
C SER A 151 -6.11 0.04 19.84
N ARG A 152 -6.23 0.63 18.65
CA ARG A 152 -7.12 1.76 18.37
C ARG A 152 -8.56 1.30 18.12
N LEU A 153 -8.75 0.11 17.54
CA LEU A 153 -10.06 -0.48 17.27
C LEU A 153 -10.79 -0.94 18.54
N VAL A 154 -10.06 -1.50 19.52
CA VAL A 154 -10.64 -2.02 20.78
C VAL A 154 -11.09 -0.91 21.74
N SER A 155 -10.85 0.36 21.41
CA SER A 155 -11.13 1.48 22.30
C SER A 155 -12.51 2.10 22.05
N ARG A 156 -13.49 1.86 22.93
CA ARG A 156 -14.69 2.72 23.07
C ARG A 156 -15.26 2.64 24.50
N PRO A 157 -15.91 3.69 25.08
CA PRO A 157 -15.93 5.12 24.74
C PRO A 157 -15.14 5.96 25.77
N VAL A 158 -14.68 7.15 25.37
CA VAL A 158 -14.44 8.22 26.36
C VAL A 158 -15.82 8.77 26.75
N PRO A 159 -16.13 8.90 28.05
CA PRO A 159 -17.42 9.41 28.53
C PRO A 159 -17.70 10.84 28.11
#